data_AF-A0A1F7RM55-F1
#
_entry.id   AF-A0A1F7RM55-F1
#
_cell.length_a   1.000
_cell.length_b   1.000
_cell.length_c   1.000
_cell.angle_alpha   90.00
_cell.angle_beta   90.00
_cell.angle_gamma   90.00
#
_symmetry.space_group_name_H-M   'P 1'
#
loop_
_entity.id
_entity.type
_entity.pdbx_description
1 polymer ?
#
loop_
_entity_poly.entity_id
_entity_poly.type
_entity_poly.pdbx_seq_one_letter_code
_entity_poly.pdbx_strand_id
1 'polypeptide(L)'
;MSTQVTDQKDKEENITQKILRALKGNKFERMNLIKSSHKLVRQAVLLNPRITEEEISIVTSYKDIEKDVLAKISQKNEWIKNYKVRYNLVTNPKTPPDAALRLLSTLFKKDIENISKNRNVPYAIRLEAARIKLKS
;
A
#
# COMPACT_ATOMS: atom_id res chain seq x y z
N MET A 1 3.40 -14.56 -25.38
CA MET A 1 4.38 -13.61 -25.96
C MET A 1 3.87 -12.17 -25.80
N SER A 2 3.78 -11.64 -24.57
CA SER A 2 3.15 -10.32 -24.37
C SER A 2 3.81 -9.44 -23.30
N THR A 3 4.83 -9.92 -22.59
CA THR A 3 5.39 -9.22 -21.44
C THR A 3 6.41 -8.13 -21.81
N GLN A 4 6.99 -8.16 -23.01
CA GLN A 4 8.09 -7.24 -23.38
C GLN A 4 7.62 -5.92 -24.03
N VAL A 5 6.37 -5.83 -24.52
CA VAL A 5 5.92 -4.65 -25.30
C VAL A 5 5.46 -3.49 -24.40
N THR A 6 5.09 -3.75 -23.14
CA THR A 6 4.52 -2.74 -22.25
C THR A 6 5.58 -1.84 -21.60
N ASP A 7 6.75 -2.38 -21.26
CA ASP A 7 7.81 -1.61 -20.57
C ASP A 7 8.46 -0.52 -21.44
N GLN A 8 8.53 -0.73 -22.77
CA GLN A 8 9.03 0.30 -23.69
C GLN A 8 8.00 1.40 -23.97
N LYS A 9 6.70 1.07 -23.97
CA LYS A 9 5.63 2.03 -24.26
C LYS A 9 5.44 3.08 -23.15
N ASP A 10 5.77 2.71 -21.90
CA ASP A 10 5.58 3.58 -20.75
C ASP A 10 6.58 4.75 -20.67
N LYS A 11 7.69 4.75 -21.43
CA LYS A 11 8.68 5.85 -21.42
C LYS A 11 8.31 7.05 -22.29
N GLU A 12 7.51 6.86 -23.33
CA GLU A 12 7.11 7.94 -24.27
C GLU A 12 5.64 8.36 -24.14
N GLU A 13 4.85 7.63 -23.36
CA GLU A 13 3.42 7.88 -23.21
C GLU A 13 3.11 9.11 -22.32
N ASN A 14 2.21 9.97 -22.79
CA ASN A 14 1.79 11.20 -22.10
C ASN A 14 1.08 10.86 -20.76
N ILE A 15 1.26 11.69 -19.74
CA ILE A 15 0.63 11.54 -18.40
C ILE A 15 -0.89 11.34 -18.52
N THR A 16 -1.55 12.05 -19.43
CA THR A 16 -3.01 11.90 -19.65
C THR A 16 -3.40 10.50 -20.09
N GLN A 17 -2.62 9.89 -21.00
CA GLN A 17 -2.85 8.53 -21.47
C GLN A 17 -2.62 7.51 -20.34
N LYS A 18 -1.58 7.71 -19.52
CA LYS A 18 -1.34 6.90 -18.32
C LYS A 18 -2.49 6.99 -17.31
N ILE A 19 -3.07 8.17 -17.12
CA ILE A 19 -4.26 8.36 -16.26
C ILE A 19 -5.46 7.59 -16.84
N LEU A 20 -5.70 7.67 -18.15
CA LEU A 20 -6.79 6.92 -18.80
C LEU A 20 -6.61 5.41 -18.65
N ARG A 21 -5.38 4.90 -18.82
CA ARG A 21 -5.04 3.49 -18.58
C ARG A 21 -5.18 3.11 -17.11
N ALA A 22 -4.82 3.98 -16.18
CA ALA A 22 -5.03 3.75 -14.75
C ALA A 22 -6.52 3.57 -14.41
N LEU A 23 -7.42 4.29 -15.09
CA LEU A 23 -8.88 4.23 -14.86
C LEU A 23 -9.60 3.12 -15.63
N LYS A 24 -9.15 2.79 -16.85
CA LYS A 24 -9.84 1.84 -17.74
C LYS A 24 -9.09 0.53 -17.95
N GLY A 25 -7.81 0.48 -17.58
CA GLY A 25 -6.91 -0.63 -17.83
C GLY A 25 -7.19 -1.87 -17.00
N ASN A 26 -6.49 -2.94 -17.38
CA ASN A 26 -6.61 -4.24 -16.72
C ASN A 26 -5.82 -4.28 -15.39
N LYS A 27 -5.92 -5.41 -14.67
CA LYS A 27 -5.24 -5.61 -13.38
C LYS A 27 -3.73 -5.41 -13.49
N PHE A 28 -3.10 -5.91 -14.55
CA PHE A 28 -1.65 -5.79 -14.75
C PHE A 28 -1.22 -4.33 -14.91
N GLU A 29 -1.94 -3.56 -15.73
CA GLU A 29 -1.67 -2.14 -15.93
C GLU A 29 -1.82 -1.34 -14.64
N ARG A 30 -2.86 -1.62 -13.83
CA ARG A 30 -3.02 -0.97 -12.52
C ARG A 30 -1.84 -1.25 -11.59
N MET A 31 -1.38 -2.49 -11.53
CA MET A 31 -0.25 -2.90 -10.67
C MET A 31 1.08 -2.31 -11.13
N ASN A 32 1.24 -2.02 -12.42
CA ASN A 32 2.40 -1.28 -12.90
C ASN A 32 2.29 0.22 -12.60
N LEU A 33 1.15 0.83 -12.95
CA LEU A 33 0.94 2.28 -12.85
C LEU A 33 0.89 2.81 -11.42
N ILE A 34 0.53 1.97 -10.43
CA ILE A 34 0.56 2.36 -9.02
C ILE A 34 1.98 2.66 -8.50
N LYS A 35 3.02 2.11 -9.16
CA LYS A 35 4.44 2.37 -8.88
C LYS A 35 5.01 3.57 -9.66
N SER A 36 4.17 4.25 -10.44
CA SER A 36 4.59 5.42 -11.22
C SER A 36 5.19 6.51 -10.31
N SER A 37 6.15 7.27 -10.83
CA SER A 37 6.69 8.46 -10.17
C SER A 37 5.67 9.61 -10.05
N HIS A 38 4.66 9.65 -10.93
CA HIS A 38 3.67 10.73 -10.97
C HIS A 38 2.48 10.49 -10.05
N LYS A 39 2.26 11.42 -9.12
CA LYS A 39 1.17 11.38 -8.12
C LYS A 39 -0.21 11.22 -8.75
N LEU A 40 -0.51 11.96 -9.82
CA LEU A 40 -1.82 11.92 -10.48
C LEU A 40 -2.14 10.54 -11.08
N VAL A 41 -1.14 9.85 -11.62
CA VAL A 41 -1.31 8.49 -12.16
C VAL A 41 -1.63 7.51 -11.04
N ARG A 42 -0.89 7.56 -9.93
CA ARG A 42 -1.15 6.70 -8.76
C ARG A 42 -2.55 6.95 -8.18
N GLN A 43 -2.96 8.22 -8.08
CA GLN A 43 -4.30 8.57 -7.62
C GLN A 43 -5.39 8.03 -8.56
N ALA A 44 -5.19 8.12 -9.87
CA ALA A 44 -6.11 7.58 -10.85
C ALA A 44 -6.28 6.05 -10.69
N VAL A 45 -5.20 5.31 -10.40
CA VAL A 45 -5.30 3.86 -10.12
C VAL A 45 -6.18 3.60 -8.90
N LEU A 46 -6.01 4.36 -7.81
CA LEU A 46 -6.80 4.22 -6.59
C LEU A 46 -8.28 4.63 -6.73
N LEU A 47 -8.61 5.40 -7.77
CA LEU A 47 -9.97 5.79 -8.12
C LEU A 47 -10.63 4.81 -9.11
N ASN A 48 -9.90 3.83 -9.63
CA ASN A 48 -10.46 2.87 -10.55
C ASN A 48 -11.56 2.04 -9.87
N PRO A 49 -12.80 2.00 -10.41
CA PRO A 49 -13.91 1.28 -9.79
C PRO A 49 -13.72 -0.24 -9.78
N ARG A 50 -12.76 -0.76 -10.55
CA ARG A 50 -12.44 -2.20 -10.64
C ARG A 50 -11.29 -2.63 -9.75
N ILE A 51 -10.72 -1.72 -8.94
CA ILE A 51 -9.65 -2.09 -8.01
C ILE A 51 -10.24 -2.97 -6.90
N THR A 52 -9.61 -4.09 -6.63
CA THR A 52 -10.07 -5.06 -5.64
C THR A 52 -9.26 -4.95 -4.35
N GLU A 53 -9.82 -5.45 -3.25
CA GLU A 53 -9.09 -5.51 -1.98
C GLU A 53 -7.83 -6.39 -2.06
N GLU A 54 -7.84 -7.43 -2.87
CA GLU A 54 -6.67 -8.28 -3.11
C GLU A 54 -5.53 -7.48 -3.74
N GLU A 55 -5.84 -6.65 -4.74
CA GLU A 55 -4.86 -5.76 -5.36
C GLU A 55 -4.29 -4.77 -4.33
N ILE A 56 -5.14 -4.20 -3.48
CA ILE A 56 -4.69 -3.30 -2.41
C ILE A 56 -3.81 -4.02 -1.38
N SER A 57 -4.14 -5.25 -1.01
CA SER A 57 -3.29 -6.07 -0.15
C SER A 57 -1.92 -6.32 -0.76
N ILE A 58 -1.84 -6.52 -2.08
CA ILE A 58 -0.57 -6.68 -2.80
C ILE A 58 0.19 -5.35 -2.81
N VAL A 59 -0.46 -4.26 -3.18
CA VAL A 59 0.15 -2.92 -3.25
C VAL A 59 0.73 -2.48 -1.89
N THR A 60 0.02 -2.73 -0.79
CA THR A 60 0.49 -2.35 0.55
C THR A 60 1.70 -3.17 1.02
N SER A 61 1.92 -4.36 0.45
CA SER A 61 3.08 -5.19 0.76
C SER A 61 4.38 -4.69 0.11
N TYR A 62 4.28 -3.85 -0.91
CA TYR A 62 5.40 -3.30 -1.64
C TYR A 62 6.19 -2.28 -0.81
N LYS A 63 7.50 -2.49 -0.67
CA LYS A 63 8.40 -1.58 0.05
C LYS A 63 8.80 -0.35 -0.78
N ASP A 64 8.71 -0.47 -2.10
CA ASP A 64 9.04 0.55 -3.08
C ASP A 64 7.91 1.56 -3.30
N ILE A 65 6.69 1.29 -2.84
CA ILE A 65 5.53 2.14 -3.10
C ILE A 65 5.63 3.52 -2.46
N GLU A 66 5.04 4.54 -3.07
CA GLU A 66 5.09 5.91 -2.55
C GLU A 66 4.21 6.14 -1.31
N LYS A 67 4.66 7.01 -0.41
CA LYS A 67 4.00 7.30 0.87
C LYS A 67 2.58 7.84 0.72
N ASP A 68 2.31 8.56 -0.38
CA ASP A 68 0.99 9.14 -0.65
C ASP A 68 -0.07 8.08 -0.98
N VAL A 69 0.34 6.99 -1.63
CA VAL A 69 -0.52 5.82 -1.89
C VAL A 69 -0.89 5.17 -0.56
N LEU A 70 0.10 4.87 0.28
CA LEU A 70 -0.13 4.26 1.60
C LEU A 70 -1.01 5.15 2.49
N ALA A 71 -0.77 6.46 2.49
CA ALA A 71 -1.59 7.44 3.19
C ALA A 71 -3.05 7.37 2.73
N LYS A 72 -3.29 7.37 1.41
CA LYS A 72 -4.66 7.32 0.86
C LYS A 72 -5.35 6.00 1.17
N ILE A 73 -4.62 4.89 1.12
CA ILE A 73 -5.16 3.57 1.46
C ILE A 73 -5.56 3.52 2.94
N SER A 74 -4.72 4.08 3.83
CA SER A 74 -4.97 4.11 5.28
C SER A 74 -6.14 4.99 5.73
N GLN A 75 -6.76 5.74 4.82
CA GLN A 75 -7.95 6.57 5.08
C GLN A 75 -9.24 5.91 4.58
N LYS A 76 -9.15 4.87 3.75
CA LYS A 76 -10.30 4.22 3.15
C LYS A 76 -10.78 3.05 4.00
N ASN A 77 -11.92 3.23 4.67
CA ASN A 77 -12.53 2.21 5.53
C ASN A 77 -12.82 0.89 4.80
N GLU A 78 -13.16 0.95 3.51
CA GLU A 78 -13.34 -0.26 2.68
C GLU A 78 -12.11 -1.17 2.71
N TRP A 79 -10.92 -0.63 2.50
CA TRP A 79 -9.69 -1.41 2.42
C TRP A 79 -9.13 -1.75 3.80
N ILE A 80 -9.35 -0.89 4.79
CA ILE A 80 -8.88 -1.09 6.17
C ILE A 80 -9.63 -2.25 6.85
N LYS A 81 -10.84 -2.61 6.40
CA LYS A 81 -11.53 -3.82 6.92
C LYS A 81 -10.70 -5.08 6.73
N ASN A 82 -9.92 -5.14 5.65
CA ASN A 82 -9.06 -6.27 5.36
C ASN A 82 -7.85 -6.32 6.30
N TYR A 83 -7.72 -7.42 7.04
CA TYR A 83 -6.64 -7.62 8.01
C TYR A 83 -5.25 -7.52 7.37
N LYS A 84 -5.05 -8.12 6.19
CA LYS A 84 -3.76 -8.13 5.49
C LYS A 84 -3.33 -6.71 5.12
N VAL A 85 -4.28 -5.88 4.67
CA VAL A 85 -4.03 -4.46 4.36
C VAL A 85 -3.57 -3.73 5.62
N ARG A 86 -4.25 -3.89 6.76
CA ARG A 86 -3.83 -3.27 8.03
C ARG A 86 -2.43 -3.71 8.44
N TYR A 87 -2.17 -5.02 8.43
CA TYR A 87 -0.87 -5.58 8.80
C TYR A 87 0.26 -5.07 7.90
N ASN A 88 0.03 -5.05 6.58
CA ASN A 88 1.00 -4.55 5.61
C ASN A 88 1.28 -3.05 5.81
N LEU A 89 0.24 -2.24 6.03
CA LEU A 89 0.41 -0.81 6.33
C LEU A 89 1.27 -0.59 7.58
N VAL A 90 1.03 -1.33 8.66
CA VAL A 90 1.77 -1.18 9.92
C VAL A 90 3.24 -1.61 9.78
N THR A 91 3.50 -2.64 8.98
CA THR A 91 4.86 -3.18 8.80
C THR A 91 5.68 -2.45 7.73
N ASN A 92 5.03 -1.66 6.86
CA ASN A 92 5.69 -0.95 5.78
C ASN A 92 6.39 0.34 6.28
N PRO A 93 7.70 0.52 6.01
CA PRO A 93 8.45 1.67 6.53
C PRO A 93 8.06 3.01 5.90
N LYS A 94 7.40 3.01 4.74
CA LYS A 94 6.94 4.24 4.07
C LYS A 94 5.53 4.67 4.50
N THR A 95 4.85 3.87 5.33
CA THR A 95 3.55 4.27 5.88
C THR A 95 3.73 5.44 6.83
N PRO A 96 2.89 6.49 6.74
CA PRO A 96 2.89 7.58 7.71
C PRO A 96 2.74 7.04 9.16
N PRO A 97 3.61 7.45 10.10
CA PRO A 97 3.60 6.92 11.47
C PRO A 97 2.22 7.01 12.15
N ASP A 98 1.50 8.12 11.95
CA ASP A 98 0.17 8.33 12.54
C ASP A 98 -0.84 7.28 12.07
N ALA A 99 -0.77 6.89 10.79
CA ALA A 99 -1.64 5.85 10.25
C ALA A 99 -1.27 4.47 10.78
N ALA A 100 0.03 4.16 10.83
CA ALA A 100 0.51 2.88 11.35
C ALA A 100 0.18 2.70 12.84
N LEU A 101 0.37 3.74 13.68
CA LEU A 101 0.05 3.68 15.11
C LEU A 101 -1.44 3.46 15.38
N ARG A 102 -2.33 4.15 14.65
CA ARG A 102 -3.78 3.93 14.77
C ARG A 102 -4.20 2.51 14.38
N LEU A 103 -3.56 1.93 13.36
CA LEU A 103 -3.90 0.59 12.88
C LEU A 103 -3.29 -0.52 13.73
N LEU A 104 -2.15 -0.27 14.38
CA LEU A 104 -1.43 -1.24 15.20
C LEU A 104 -2.30 -1.83 16.31
N SER A 105 -3.11 -1.01 16.98
CA SER A 105 -4.01 -1.45 18.06
C SER A 105 -5.17 -2.33 17.58
N THR A 106 -5.41 -2.40 16.27
CA THR A 106 -6.48 -3.21 15.64
C THR A 106 -5.99 -4.58 15.14
N LEU A 107 -4.69 -4.87 15.30
CA LEU A 107 -4.08 -6.13 14.88
C LEU A 107 -4.21 -7.22 15.95
N PHE A 108 -4.01 -8.48 15.56
CA PHE A 108 -4.03 -9.59 16.51
C PHE A 108 -2.80 -9.54 17.44
N LYS A 109 -2.99 -9.94 18.70
CA LYS A 109 -1.94 -9.93 19.73
C LYS A 109 -0.65 -10.63 19.29
N LYS A 110 -0.79 -11.80 18.64
CA LYS A 110 0.35 -12.57 18.10
C LYS A 110 1.17 -11.77 17.09
N ASP A 111 0.51 -11.02 16.23
CA ASP A 111 1.18 -10.22 15.21
C ASP A 111 1.80 -8.95 15.78
N ILE A 112 1.17 -8.34 16.79
CA ILE A 112 1.76 -7.23 17.55
C ILE A 112 3.09 -7.68 18.20
N GLU A 113 3.13 -8.88 18.78
CA GLU A 113 4.37 -9.45 19.33
C GLU A 113 5.44 -9.68 18.23
N ASN A 114 5.04 -10.17 17.06
CA ASN A 114 5.96 -10.34 15.95
C ASN A 114 6.52 -8.99 15.48
N ILE A 115 5.67 -7.97 15.41
CA ILE A 115 6.04 -6.60 15.02
C ILE A 115 7.03 -6.00 16.03
N SER A 116 6.83 -6.19 17.34
CA SER A 116 7.74 -5.64 18.34
C SER A 116 9.18 -6.18 18.22
N LYS A 117 9.34 -7.39 17.66
CA LYS A 117 10.64 -8.05 17.46
C LYS A 117 11.23 -7.82 16.06
N ASN A 118 10.43 -7.36 15.09
CA ASN A 118 10.82 -7.29 13.69
C ASN A 118 11.61 -6.02 13.37
N ARG A 119 12.93 -6.15 13.15
CA ARG A 119 13.84 -5.02 12.86
C ARG A 119 13.53 -4.26 11.56
N ASN A 120 12.76 -4.85 10.65
CA ASN A 120 12.38 -4.21 9.38
C ASN A 120 11.26 -3.17 9.55
N VAL A 121 10.55 -3.18 10.68
CA VAL A 121 9.47 -2.22 10.98
C VAL A 121 10.07 -0.97 11.62
N PRO A 122 9.56 0.25 11.35
CA PRO A 122 10.06 1.48 11.98
C PRO A 122 10.10 1.42 13.51
N TYR A 123 11.14 2.00 14.12
CA TYR A 123 11.40 1.91 15.57
C TYR A 123 10.21 2.37 16.42
N ALA A 124 9.56 3.48 16.06
CA ALA A 124 8.39 4.01 16.77
C ALA A 124 7.24 2.99 16.87
N ILE A 125 7.00 2.25 15.78
CA ILE A 125 5.95 1.23 15.73
C ILE A 125 6.33 0.01 16.59
N ARG A 126 7.61 -0.39 16.59
CA ARG A 126 8.09 -1.49 17.44
C ARG A 126 7.95 -1.16 18.92
N LEU A 127 8.29 0.08 19.30
CA LEU A 127 8.19 0.55 20.68
C LEU A 127 6.73 0.54 21.15
N GLU A 128 5.81 1.06 20.33
CA GLU A 128 4.39 1.03 20.66
C GLU A 128 3.84 -0.40 20.71
N ALA A 129 4.26 -1.29 19.80
CA ALA A 129 3.86 -2.68 19.80
C ALA A 129 4.32 -3.40 21.09
N ALA A 130 5.55 -3.15 21.53
CA ALA A 130 6.07 -3.66 22.80
C ALA A 130 5.26 -3.13 24.00
N ARG A 131 4.88 -1.85 23.98
CA ARG A 131 4.05 -1.24 25.02
C ARG A 131 2.66 -1.88 25.10
N ILE A 132 2.02 -2.14 23.96
CA ILE A 132 0.71 -2.81 23.90
C ILE A 132 0.82 -4.24 24.44
N LYS A 133 1.88 -4.98 24.05
CA LYS A 133 2.14 -6.33 24.54
C LYS A 133 2.24 -6.39 26.07
N LEU A 134 2.86 -5.40 26.70
CA LEU A 134 3.03 -5.38 28.16
C LEU A 134 1.73 -5.09 28.94
N LYS A 135 0.71 -4.54 28.29
CA LYS A 135 -0.57 -4.17 28.90
C LYS A 135 -1.65 -5.23 28.79
N SER A 136 -1.38 -6.34 28.09
CA SER A 136 -2.38 -7.29 27.59
C SER A 136 -2.24 -8.69 28.16
#